data_AF-A9GB29-F1
#
_entry.id   AF-A9GB29-F1
#
_cell.length_a   1.000
_cell.length_b   1.000
_cell.length_c   1.000
_cell.angle_alpha   90.00
_cell.angle_beta   90.00
_cell.angle_gamma   90.00
#
_symmetry.space_group_name_H-M   'P 1'
#
loop_
_entity.id
_entity.type
_entity.pdbx_description
1 polymer ?
#
loop_
_entity_poly.entity_id
_entity_poly.type
_entity_poly.pdbx_seq_one_letter_code
_entity_poly.pdbx_strand_id
1 'polypeptide(L)'
;MDDALWVDELYKAFWRTLPGMLHADAQGLAYTLGLSPSRDVPWSAVFSNEITLAAPALLAEAMPGVRGATVQDALLAHLLAVIEAFGTDRIKDKQVRPTWQLEAILAHARRARDEALRRVAPGVDDPAIDFARADDATLFAIETERSLLASGGPAGFSRYYALSLSKQSVGFPASIALAHAAGWTAERREVLARLLSSVWLGLQLHDDVMDWQDDYQRGGAWAVVLASELRSRAHGEPRAEERDRERASEPPRHRGAVAYGPLGTPPWGIAATPRAQGEPPTPDAPSSLLPVRRMVLESGVLAAMLDGERRCFRAARRRAAVLGARRVAAWAEGREGQAQELARCEAESPGFANRAHALNAWAKAVLA
;
A
#
# COMPACT_ATOMS: atom_id res chain seq x y z
N MET A 1 -24.98 2.45 11.31
CA MET A 1 -24.23 3.69 11.61
C MET A 1 -23.19 3.83 10.51
N ASP A 2 -22.88 5.03 10.06
CA ASP A 2 -21.93 5.26 8.97
C ASP A 2 -20.50 4.89 9.41
N ASP A 3 -19.80 4.05 8.64
CA ASP A 3 -18.45 3.57 8.98
C ASP A 3 -17.43 4.72 8.99
N ALA A 4 -17.63 5.74 8.13
CA ALA A 4 -16.83 6.95 8.11
C ALA A 4 -16.94 7.72 9.42
N LEU A 5 -18.16 7.86 9.96
CA LEU A 5 -18.39 8.52 11.24
C LEU A 5 -17.70 7.78 12.41
N TRP A 6 -17.67 6.44 12.36
CA TRP A 6 -16.96 5.64 13.35
C TRP A 6 -15.45 5.88 13.33
N VAL A 7 -14.84 5.94 12.15
CA VAL A 7 -13.41 6.24 12.00
C VAL A 7 -13.07 7.56 12.70
N ASP A 8 -13.84 8.61 12.44
CA ASP A 8 -13.56 9.94 12.98
C ASP A 8 -13.81 10.04 14.48
N GLU A 9 -14.91 9.48 14.98
CA GLU A 9 -15.20 9.50 16.42
C GLU A 9 -14.24 8.61 17.23
N LEU A 10 -13.78 7.48 16.68
CA LEU A 10 -12.75 6.65 17.31
C LEU A 10 -11.39 7.34 17.33
N TYR A 11 -10.98 7.98 16.23
CA TYR A 11 -9.76 8.78 16.22
C TYR A 11 -9.82 9.93 17.23
N LYS A 12 -10.98 10.58 17.30
CA LYS A 12 -11.24 11.67 18.24
C LYS A 12 -11.20 11.23 19.69
N ALA A 13 -11.78 10.07 19.99
CA ALA A 13 -11.68 9.44 21.30
C ALA A 13 -10.21 9.11 21.63
N PHE A 14 -9.45 8.55 20.69
CA PHE A 14 -8.03 8.27 20.86
C PHE A 14 -7.21 9.51 21.19
N TRP A 15 -7.26 10.58 20.36
CA TRP A 15 -6.36 11.71 20.60
C TRP A 15 -6.67 12.46 21.90
N ARG A 16 -7.92 12.40 22.38
CA ARG A 16 -8.30 12.91 23.71
C ARG A 16 -7.65 12.16 24.87
N THR A 17 -7.17 10.93 24.66
CA THR A 17 -6.40 10.18 25.68
C THR A 17 -4.94 10.62 25.78
N LEU A 18 -4.46 11.41 24.83
CA LEU A 18 -3.08 11.91 24.83
C LEU A 18 -2.89 13.00 25.89
N PRO A 19 -1.66 13.22 26.37
CA PRO A 19 -1.31 14.41 27.13
C PRO A 19 -1.76 15.69 26.40
N GLY A 20 -2.31 16.67 27.14
CA GLY A 20 -2.90 17.88 26.56
C GLY A 20 -1.98 18.66 25.60
N MET A 21 -0.67 18.62 25.85
CA MET A 21 0.34 19.25 24.97
C MET A 21 0.44 18.62 23.58
N LEU A 22 -0.09 17.42 23.35
CA LEU A 22 -0.10 16.73 22.06
C LEU A 22 -1.42 16.87 21.30
N HIS A 23 -2.45 17.47 21.90
CA HIS A 23 -3.81 17.50 21.33
C HIS A 23 -3.87 18.21 19.98
N ALA A 24 -3.24 19.38 19.87
CA ALA A 24 -3.25 20.15 18.63
C ALA A 24 -2.54 19.40 17.50
N ASP A 25 -1.38 18.79 17.77
CA ASP A 25 -0.61 18.02 16.80
C ASP A 25 -1.34 16.74 16.38
N ALA A 26 -1.98 16.04 17.32
CA ALA A 26 -2.77 14.86 17.03
C ALA A 26 -4.03 15.19 16.21
N GLN A 27 -4.73 16.28 16.53
CA GLN A 27 -5.87 16.73 15.72
C GLN A 27 -5.45 17.03 14.28
N GLY A 28 -4.28 17.64 14.08
CA GLY A 28 -3.72 17.95 12.76
C GLY A 28 -2.79 16.86 12.19
N LEU A 29 -2.87 15.62 12.66
CA LEU A 29 -1.88 14.59 12.32
C LEU A 29 -1.87 14.26 10.83
N ALA A 30 -3.03 14.10 10.20
CA ALA A 30 -3.11 13.81 8.76
C ALA A 30 -2.40 14.89 7.93
N TYR A 31 -2.62 16.17 8.24
CA TYR A 31 -1.91 17.28 7.60
C TYR A 31 -0.41 17.27 7.89
N THR A 32 -0.01 17.01 9.14
CA THR A 32 1.41 16.91 9.53
C THR A 32 2.12 15.78 8.79
N LEU A 33 1.41 14.68 8.52
CA LEU A 33 1.86 13.58 7.69
C LEU A 33 1.76 13.88 6.19
N GLY A 34 1.35 15.08 5.77
CA GLY A 34 1.15 15.41 4.36
C GLY A 34 0.02 14.62 3.70
N LEU A 35 -0.81 13.87 4.44
CA LEU A 35 -1.91 13.06 3.92
C LEU A 35 -3.15 13.88 3.52
N SER A 36 -3.21 15.12 3.97
CA SER A 36 -4.35 16.01 3.75
C SER A 36 -3.87 17.41 3.36
N PRO A 37 -4.63 18.15 2.52
CA PRO A 37 -4.33 19.53 2.18
C PRO A 37 -4.53 20.51 3.35
N SER A 38 -5.33 20.16 4.38
CA SER A 38 -5.58 21.02 5.55
C SER A 38 -5.76 20.24 6.84
N ARG A 39 -5.68 20.94 7.98
CA ARG A 39 -5.83 20.35 9.33
C ARG A 39 -7.25 19.92 9.66
N ASP A 40 -8.25 20.42 8.92
CA ASP A 40 -9.67 20.21 9.21
C ASP A 40 -10.26 19.01 8.49
N VAL A 41 -9.49 18.36 7.59
CA VAL A 41 -9.95 17.16 6.89
C VAL A 41 -10.00 15.98 7.87
N PRO A 42 -11.17 15.34 8.05
CA PRO A 42 -11.30 14.17 8.91
C PRO A 42 -10.58 12.94 8.32
N TRP A 43 -10.20 11.98 9.17
CA TRP A 43 -9.49 10.77 8.73
C TRP A 43 -10.31 9.95 7.75
N SER A 44 -11.63 9.89 7.92
CA SER A 44 -12.53 9.23 6.98
C SER A 44 -12.44 9.78 5.54
N ALA A 45 -12.00 11.03 5.36
CA ALA A 45 -11.84 11.69 4.07
C ALA A 45 -10.38 11.70 3.56
N VAL A 46 -9.42 11.23 4.36
CA VAL A 46 -7.99 11.18 3.97
C VAL A 46 -7.76 10.17 2.85
N PHE A 47 -8.40 9.00 2.94
CA PHE A 47 -8.25 7.95 1.93
C PHE A 47 -9.52 7.83 1.09
N SER A 48 -9.35 7.69 -0.23
CA SER A 48 -10.45 7.49 -1.17
C SER A 48 -11.11 6.11 -1.08
N ASN A 49 -10.47 5.19 -0.35
CA ASN A 49 -10.90 3.82 -0.15
C ASN A 49 -11.36 3.63 1.30
N GLU A 50 -12.67 3.51 1.52
CA GLU A 50 -13.23 3.27 2.87
C GLU A 50 -12.59 2.07 3.58
N ILE A 51 -12.28 1.01 2.82
CA ILE A 51 -11.69 -0.22 3.37
C ILE A 51 -10.31 0.01 3.99
N THR A 52 -9.58 1.04 3.59
CA THR A 52 -8.25 1.34 4.12
C THR A 52 -8.31 1.59 5.63
N LEU A 53 -9.31 2.34 6.10
CA LEU A 53 -9.47 2.65 7.52
C LEU A 53 -10.59 1.84 8.21
N ALA A 54 -11.56 1.32 7.45
CA ALA A 54 -12.77 0.72 8.00
C ALA A 54 -12.91 -0.79 7.77
N ALA A 55 -11.84 -1.50 7.34
CA ALA A 55 -11.92 -2.93 7.02
C ALA A 55 -12.64 -3.79 8.07
N PRO A 56 -12.35 -3.70 9.40
CA PRO A 56 -13.05 -4.51 10.39
C PRO A 56 -14.55 -4.22 10.47
N ALA A 57 -14.96 -2.96 10.36
CA ALA A 57 -16.37 -2.57 10.42
C ALA A 57 -17.14 -3.04 9.18
N LEU A 58 -16.55 -2.90 7.99
CA LEU A 58 -17.12 -3.41 6.74
C LEU A 58 -17.29 -4.94 6.78
N LEU A 59 -16.32 -5.66 7.33
CA LEU A 59 -16.36 -7.12 7.43
C LEU A 59 -17.30 -7.64 8.53
N ALA A 60 -17.61 -6.82 9.54
CA ALA A 60 -18.48 -7.21 10.64
C ALA A 60 -19.91 -7.58 10.19
N GLU A 61 -20.35 -7.11 9.01
CA GLU A 61 -21.64 -7.52 8.43
C GLU A 61 -21.75 -9.05 8.24
N ALA A 62 -20.62 -9.72 8.00
CA ALA A 62 -20.53 -11.18 7.84
C ALA A 62 -20.44 -11.92 9.19
N MET A 63 -20.49 -11.19 10.31
CA MET A 63 -20.24 -11.67 11.67
C MET A 63 -21.39 -11.26 12.63
N PRO A 64 -22.65 -11.68 12.38
CA PRO A 64 -23.83 -11.17 13.09
C PRO A 64 -23.84 -11.44 14.61
N GLY A 65 -23.00 -12.37 15.10
CA GLY A 65 -22.88 -12.68 16.53
C GLY A 65 -21.90 -11.80 17.31
N VAL A 66 -21.16 -10.91 16.64
CA VAL A 66 -20.15 -10.07 17.29
C VAL A 66 -20.79 -8.84 17.93
N ARG A 67 -20.39 -8.52 19.16
CA ARG A 67 -20.87 -7.33 19.87
C ARG A 67 -20.32 -6.07 19.22
N GLY A 68 -21.13 -5.01 19.14
CA GLY A 68 -20.71 -3.73 18.57
C GLY A 68 -19.44 -3.14 19.20
N ALA A 69 -19.26 -3.28 20.52
CA ALA A 69 -18.05 -2.84 21.21
C ALA A 69 -16.78 -3.58 20.72
N THR A 70 -16.88 -4.88 20.42
CA THR A 70 -15.77 -5.67 19.85
C THR A 70 -15.42 -5.21 18.44
N VAL A 71 -16.43 -4.82 17.63
CA VAL A 71 -16.20 -4.22 16.31
C VAL A 71 -15.50 -2.86 16.44
N GLN A 72 -15.91 -2.03 17.40
CA GLN A 72 -15.27 -0.73 17.67
C GLN A 72 -13.81 -0.87 18.11
N ASP A 73 -13.50 -1.82 18.99
CA ASP A 73 -12.13 -2.10 19.40
C ASP A 73 -11.27 -2.61 18.24
N ALA A 74 -11.82 -3.50 17.39
CA ALA A 74 -11.11 -3.96 16.19
C ALA A 74 -10.89 -2.83 15.19
N LEU A 75 -11.89 -1.97 14.99
CA LEU A 75 -11.77 -0.80 14.13
C LEU A 75 -10.72 0.18 14.66
N LEU A 76 -10.70 0.46 15.97
CA LEU A 76 -9.69 1.31 16.60
C LEU A 76 -8.28 0.74 16.43
N ALA A 77 -8.10 -0.57 16.67
CA ALA A 77 -6.83 -1.25 16.47
C ALA A 77 -6.35 -1.12 15.02
N HIS A 78 -7.23 -1.40 14.05
CA HIS A 78 -6.94 -1.26 12.62
C HIS A 78 -6.56 0.17 12.22
N LEU A 79 -7.39 1.13 12.59
CA LEU A 79 -7.20 2.55 12.30
C LEU A 79 -5.83 3.03 12.80
N LEU A 80 -5.50 2.74 14.06
CA LEU A 80 -4.22 3.16 14.64
C LEU A 80 -3.03 2.44 14.02
N ALA A 81 -3.18 1.17 13.61
CA ALA A 81 -2.15 0.45 12.87
C ALA A 81 -1.85 1.13 11.52
N VAL A 82 -2.89 1.50 10.76
CA VAL A 82 -2.73 2.17 9.47
C VAL A 82 -2.10 3.55 9.64
N ILE A 83 -2.60 4.36 10.58
CA ILE A 83 -2.04 5.70 10.87
C ILE A 83 -0.56 5.60 11.24
N GLU A 84 -0.22 4.63 12.09
CA GLU A 84 1.14 4.42 12.53
C GLU A 84 2.05 3.96 11.39
N ALA A 85 1.60 3.02 10.56
CA ALA A 85 2.35 2.54 9.41
C ALA A 85 2.67 3.68 8.43
N PHE A 86 1.68 4.52 8.09
CA PHE A 86 1.90 5.71 7.25
C PHE A 86 2.83 6.73 7.91
N GLY A 87 2.73 6.91 9.23
CA GLY A 87 3.60 7.79 9.99
C GLY A 87 5.06 7.33 9.96
N THR A 88 5.29 6.05 10.25
CA THR A 88 6.62 5.42 10.22
C THR A 88 7.20 5.44 8.82
N ASP A 89 6.42 5.11 7.80
CA ASP A 89 6.88 5.10 6.41
C ASP A 89 7.35 6.49 5.97
N ARG A 90 6.54 7.52 6.21
CA ARG A 90 6.90 8.91 5.86
C ARG A 90 8.09 9.47 6.62
N ILE A 91 8.26 9.12 7.89
CA ILE A 91 9.47 9.47 8.65
C ILE A 91 10.67 8.75 8.04
N LYS A 92 10.55 7.44 7.80
CA LYS A 92 11.62 6.61 7.22
C LYS A 92 11.99 7.06 5.79
N ASP A 93 11.06 7.66 5.06
CA ASP A 93 11.28 8.24 3.74
C ASP A 93 11.79 9.67 3.75
N LYS A 94 11.86 10.30 4.92
CA LYS A 94 12.18 11.73 5.08
C LYS A 94 11.17 12.66 4.40
N GLN A 95 9.96 12.18 4.11
CA GLN A 95 8.85 13.03 3.66
C GLN A 95 8.42 13.98 4.79
N VAL A 96 8.57 13.53 6.04
CA VAL A 96 8.25 14.31 7.23
C VAL A 96 9.41 14.23 8.20
N ARG A 97 9.75 15.36 8.83
CA ARG A 97 10.78 15.40 9.87
C ARG A 97 10.28 14.72 11.15
N PRO A 98 11.05 13.81 11.78
CA PRO A 98 10.69 13.27 13.07
C PRO A 98 10.81 14.36 14.15
N THR A 99 9.67 14.86 14.62
CA THR A 99 9.59 15.70 15.81
C THR A 99 9.26 14.84 17.02
N TRP A 100 9.65 15.29 18.21
CA TRP A 100 9.34 14.55 19.44
C TRP A 100 7.81 14.40 19.63
N GLN A 101 7.01 15.39 19.19
CA GLN A 101 5.55 15.30 19.23
C GLN A 101 5.02 14.18 18.34
N LEU A 102 5.50 14.12 17.10
CA LEU A 102 5.07 13.11 16.14
C LEU A 102 5.44 11.72 16.63
N GLU A 103 6.68 11.52 17.06
CA GLU A 103 7.15 10.24 17.60
C GLU A 103 6.35 9.83 18.86
N ALA A 104 6.04 10.78 19.75
CA ALA A 104 5.21 10.52 20.92
C ALA A 104 3.78 10.09 20.53
N ILE A 105 3.15 10.76 19.57
CA ILE A 105 1.80 10.41 19.08
C ILE A 105 1.81 9.01 18.47
N LEU A 106 2.78 8.68 17.61
CA LEU A 106 2.89 7.35 17.00
C LEU A 106 3.14 6.26 18.06
N ALA A 107 3.98 6.53 19.05
CA ALA A 107 4.20 5.60 20.17
C ALA A 107 2.93 5.38 21.01
N HIS A 108 2.11 6.42 21.23
CA HIS A 108 0.80 6.28 21.85
C HIS A 108 -0.19 5.50 20.98
N ALA A 109 -0.16 5.70 19.67
CA ALA A 109 -0.99 4.95 18.72
C ALA A 109 -0.68 3.45 18.77
N ARG A 110 0.60 3.04 18.78
CA ARG A 110 0.98 1.62 18.95
C ARG A 110 0.44 1.02 20.25
N ARG A 111 0.61 1.70 21.38
CA ARG A 111 0.10 1.23 22.67
C ARG A 111 -1.41 1.08 22.68
N ALA A 112 -2.14 2.08 22.17
CA ALA A 112 -3.59 2.07 22.11
C ALA A 112 -4.13 1.01 21.13
N ARG A 113 -3.44 0.80 20.00
CA ARG A 113 -3.69 -0.28 19.04
C ARG A 113 -3.60 -1.65 19.72
N ASP A 114 -2.49 -1.93 20.40
CA ASP A 114 -2.25 -3.24 21.00
C ASP A 114 -3.21 -3.51 22.18
N GLU A 115 -3.56 -2.46 22.94
CA GLU A 115 -4.56 -2.52 23.99
C GLU A 115 -5.97 -2.75 23.44
N ALA A 116 -6.35 -2.10 22.34
CA ALA A 116 -7.61 -2.36 21.65
C ALA A 116 -7.67 -3.79 21.10
N LEU A 117 -6.60 -4.28 20.48
CA LEU A 117 -6.56 -5.64 19.96
C LEU A 117 -6.70 -6.70 21.08
N ARG A 118 -6.05 -6.49 22.24
CA ARG A 118 -6.18 -7.38 23.40
C ARG A 118 -7.62 -7.48 23.92
N ARG A 119 -8.43 -6.42 23.78
CA ARG A 119 -9.87 -6.48 24.11
C ARG A 119 -10.70 -7.26 23.09
N VAL A 120 -10.27 -7.30 21.83
CA VAL A 120 -10.96 -8.05 20.76
C VAL A 120 -10.77 -9.56 20.92
N ALA A 121 -9.53 -10.01 21.11
CA ALA A 121 -9.16 -11.42 21.15
C ALA A 121 -8.27 -11.73 22.37
N PRO A 122 -8.83 -11.67 23.60
CA PRO A 122 -8.04 -11.84 24.82
C PRO A 122 -7.45 -13.25 24.91
N GLY A 123 -6.13 -13.32 25.09
CA GLY A 123 -5.41 -14.59 25.30
C GLY A 123 -5.31 -15.49 24.06
N VAL A 124 -5.64 -14.98 22.87
CA VAL A 124 -5.45 -15.73 21.62
C VAL A 124 -3.98 -15.65 21.20
N ASP A 125 -3.35 -16.82 21.07
CA ASP A 125 -1.99 -16.97 20.55
C ASP A 125 -2.06 -17.42 19.07
N ASP A 126 -2.25 -16.45 18.17
CA ASP A 126 -2.23 -16.66 16.73
C ASP A 126 -1.28 -15.63 16.10
N PRO A 127 -0.21 -16.06 15.42
CA PRO A 127 0.74 -15.14 14.79
C PRO A 127 0.11 -14.18 13.78
N ALA A 128 -1.06 -14.51 13.22
CA ALA A 128 -1.78 -13.65 12.28
C ALA A 128 -2.50 -12.47 12.97
N ILE A 129 -2.60 -12.48 14.30
CA ILE A 129 -3.12 -11.35 15.08
C ILE A 129 -2.01 -10.62 15.85
N ASP A 130 -0.74 -10.86 15.55
CA ASP A 130 0.36 -10.20 16.25
C ASP A 130 0.83 -8.96 15.48
N PHE A 131 0.56 -7.77 16.03
CA PHE A 131 1.04 -6.52 15.46
C PHE A 131 2.55 -6.34 15.53
N ALA A 132 3.24 -6.86 16.56
CA ALA A 132 4.69 -6.74 16.63
C ALA A 132 5.34 -7.51 15.46
N ARG A 133 4.86 -8.73 15.21
CA ARG A 133 5.28 -9.52 14.05
C ARG A 133 4.90 -8.87 12.73
N ALA A 134 3.72 -8.27 12.63
CA ALA A 134 3.28 -7.56 11.43
C ALA A 134 4.15 -6.31 11.17
N ASP A 135 4.48 -5.54 12.21
CA ASP A 135 5.36 -4.38 12.14
C ASP A 135 6.76 -4.79 11.65
N ASP A 136 7.35 -5.85 12.25
CA ASP A 136 8.65 -6.37 11.82
C ASP A 136 8.66 -6.80 10.34
N ALA A 137 7.62 -7.51 9.91
CA ALA A 137 7.47 -7.94 8.52
C ALA A 137 7.32 -6.75 7.56
N THR A 138 6.53 -5.74 7.93
CA THR A 138 6.35 -4.51 7.16
C THR A 138 7.66 -3.74 7.05
N LEU A 139 8.39 -3.53 8.16
CA LEU A 139 9.66 -2.80 8.15
C LEU A 139 10.72 -3.51 7.31
N PHE A 140 10.84 -4.83 7.44
CA PHE A 140 11.75 -5.63 6.64
C PHE A 140 11.41 -5.56 5.14
N ALA A 141 10.12 -5.59 4.79
CA ALA A 141 9.67 -5.48 3.41
C ALA A 141 9.96 -4.10 2.81
N ILE A 142 9.71 -3.03 3.56
CA ILE A 142 10.04 -1.64 3.17
C ILE A 142 11.55 -1.53 2.91
N GLU A 143 12.40 -2.02 3.81
CA GLU A 143 13.85 -1.95 3.66
C GLU A 143 14.35 -2.78 2.47
N THR A 144 13.78 -3.97 2.26
CA THR A 144 14.11 -4.85 1.13
C THR A 144 13.70 -4.24 -0.21
N GLU A 145 12.49 -3.68 -0.29
CA GLU A 145 12.00 -2.98 -1.47
C GLU A 145 12.89 -1.79 -1.81
N ARG A 146 13.21 -0.95 -0.82
CA ARG A 146 14.08 0.22 -1.01
C ARG A 146 15.45 -0.17 -1.53
N SER A 147 16.08 -1.18 -0.91
CA SER A 147 17.38 -1.67 -1.37
C SER A 147 17.30 -2.17 -2.82
N LEU A 148 16.21 -2.83 -3.18
CA LEU A 148 16.00 -3.34 -4.54
C LEU A 148 15.84 -2.19 -5.54
N LEU A 149 14.92 -1.27 -5.28
CA LEU A 149 14.61 -0.14 -6.16
C LEU A 149 15.85 0.75 -6.36
N ALA A 150 16.60 1.04 -5.28
CA ALA A 150 17.83 1.84 -5.34
C ALA A 150 18.95 1.15 -6.14
N SER A 151 19.06 -0.18 -6.07
CA SER A 151 20.06 -0.93 -6.84
C SER A 151 19.71 -1.07 -8.32
N GLY A 152 18.46 -0.81 -8.70
CA GLY A 152 17.94 -1.13 -10.04
C GLY A 152 17.99 -2.63 -10.37
N GLY A 153 18.09 -3.49 -9.35
CA GLY A 153 18.21 -4.94 -9.54
C GLY A 153 16.98 -5.53 -10.23
N PRO A 154 17.15 -6.57 -11.07
CA PRO A 154 16.04 -7.18 -11.80
C PRO A 154 15.03 -7.80 -10.83
N ALA A 155 13.75 -7.54 -11.07
CA ALA A 155 12.66 -8.09 -10.32
C ALA A 155 11.46 -8.35 -11.22
N GLY A 156 10.88 -9.55 -11.10
CA GLY A 156 9.61 -9.88 -11.74
C GLY A 156 8.41 -9.68 -10.82
N PHE A 157 7.21 -9.82 -11.40
CA PHE A 157 5.93 -9.70 -10.69
C PHE A 157 5.84 -10.57 -9.43
N SER A 158 6.44 -11.76 -9.39
CA SER A 158 6.44 -12.60 -8.18
C SER A 158 7.11 -11.91 -6.98
N ARG A 159 8.23 -11.21 -7.21
CA ARG A 159 8.95 -10.48 -6.14
C ARG A 159 8.21 -9.20 -5.75
N TYR A 160 7.63 -8.51 -6.74
CA TYR A 160 6.72 -7.40 -6.51
C TYR A 160 5.59 -7.81 -5.55
N TYR A 161 4.79 -8.83 -5.90
CA TYR A 161 3.65 -9.25 -5.08
C TYR A 161 4.06 -9.66 -3.66
N ALA A 162 5.20 -10.35 -3.51
CA ALA A 162 5.69 -10.75 -2.20
C ALA A 162 6.01 -9.53 -1.31
N LEU A 163 6.78 -8.56 -1.82
CA LEU A 163 7.16 -7.37 -1.07
C LEU A 163 5.97 -6.45 -0.83
N SER A 164 5.17 -6.19 -1.86
CA SER A 164 3.94 -5.39 -1.76
C SER A 164 2.98 -5.96 -0.72
N LEU A 165 2.79 -7.28 -0.66
CA LEU A 165 1.94 -7.89 0.36
C LEU A 165 2.54 -7.76 1.76
N SER A 166 3.84 -8.04 1.92
CA SER A 166 4.51 -7.96 3.22
C SER A 166 4.48 -6.54 3.80
N LYS A 167 4.57 -5.49 2.97
CA LYS A 167 4.39 -4.09 3.42
C LYS A 167 3.04 -3.84 4.07
N GLN A 168 2.00 -4.53 3.60
CA GLN A 168 0.62 -4.33 4.02
C GLN A 168 0.22 -5.22 5.22
N SER A 169 1.16 -5.97 5.81
CA SER A 169 0.89 -6.98 6.87
C SER A 169 0.18 -6.39 8.09
N VAL A 170 0.47 -5.13 8.44
CA VAL A 170 -0.19 -4.40 9.54
C VAL A 170 -1.69 -4.16 9.32
N GLY A 171 -2.20 -4.29 8.10
CA GLY A 171 -3.64 -4.16 7.80
C GLY A 171 -4.48 -5.40 8.10
N PHE A 172 -3.91 -6.46 8.68
CA PHE A 172 -4.52 -7.77 8.83
C PHE A 172 -4.98 -8.10 10.27
N PRO A 173 -4.15 -7.88 11.32
CA PRO A 173 -4.39 -8.44 12.64
C PRO A 173 -5.78 -8.15 13.22
N ALA A 174 -6.25 -6.91 13.11
CA ALA A 174 -7.53 -6.48 13.68
C ALA A 174 -8.74 -7.22 13.07
N SER A 175 -8.76 -7.41 11.75
CA SER A 175 -9.86 -8.13 11.08
C SER A 175 -9.81 -9.63 11.36
N ILE A 176 -8.63 -10.22 11.49
CA ILE A 176 -8.46 -11.63 11.84
C ILE A 176 -8.86 -11.87 13.31
N ALA A 177 -8.48 -10.97 14.22
CA ALA A 177 -8.90 -11.00 15.62
C ALA A 177 -10.42 -10.87 15.77
N LEU A 178 -11.04 -9.98 14.98
CA LEU A 178 -12.50 -9.86 14.94
C LEU A 178 -13.17 -11.16 14.48
N ALA A 179 -12.60 -11.84 13.48
CA ALA A 179 -13.10 -13.13 13.02
C ALA A 179 -12.93 -14.25 14.08
N HIS A 180 -11.85 -14.22 14.87
CA HIS A 180 -11.71 -15.08 16.06
C HIS A 180 -12.82 -14.81 17.07
N ALA A 181 -13.07 -13.55 17.42
CA ALA A 181 -14.14 -13.16 18.34
C ALA A 181 -15.54 -13.53 17.81
N ALA A 182 -15.71 -13.61 16.49
CA ALA A 182 -16.91 -14.09 15.82
C ALA A 182 -17.08 -15.62 15.82
N GLY A 183 -16.11 -16.37 16.36
CA GLY A 183 -16.11 -17.83 16.34
C GLY A 183 -15.93 -18.42 14.93
N TRP A 184 -15.35 -17.69 13.98
CA TRP A 184 -15.04 -18.25 12.67
C TRP A 184 -14.02 -19.38 12.78
N THR A 185 -14.12 -20.40 11.94
CA THR A 185 -13.14 -21.49 11.89
C THR A 185 -11.81 -21.04 11.28
N ALA A 186 -10.76 -21.85 11.43
CA ALA A 186 -9.46 -21.57 10.83
C ALA A 186 -9.55 -21.40 9.30
N GLU A 187 -10.35 -22.22 8.63
CA GLU A 187 -10.55 -22.16 7.18
C GLU A 187 -11.21 -20.85 6.76
N ARG A 188 -12.23 -20.39 7.49
CA ARG A 188 -12.86 -19.09 7.20
C ARG A 188 -11.90 -17.92 7.45
N ARG A 189 -11.07 -18.00 8.49
CA ARG A 189 -10.02 -16.98 8.75
C ARG A 189 -8.94 -16.98 7.67
N GLU A 190 -8.58 -18.14 7.11
CA GLU A 190 -7.66 -18.20 5.98
C GLU A 190 -8.27 -17.56 4.72
N VAL A 191 -9.55 -17.80 4.45
CA VAL A 191 -10.27 -17.13 3.35
C VAL A 191 -10.28 -15.61 3.56
N LEU A 192 -10.45 -15.15 4.79
CA LEU A 192 -10.37 -13.73 5.15
C LEU A 192 -8.97 -13.15 4.92
N ALA A 193 -7.91 -13.83 5.35
CA ALA A 193 -6.54 -13.38 5.11
C ALA A 193 -6.25 -13.26 3.60
N ARG A 194 -6.73 -14.22 2.78
CA ARG A 194 -6.61 -14.16 1.32
C ARG A 194 -7.47 -13.06 0.68
N LEU A 195 -8.63 -12.75 1.27
CA LEU A 195 -9.46 -11.60 0.88
C LEU A 195 -8.68 -10.30 1.08
N LEU A 196 -8.19 -10.06 2.30
CA LEU A 196 -7.40 -8.88 2.66
C LEU A 196 -6.17 -8.75 1.77
N SER A 197 -5.43 -9.84 1.56
CA SER A 197 -4.27 -9.87 0.66
C SER A 197 -4.62 -9.38 -0.75
N SER A 198 -5.79 -9.79 -1.27
CA SER A 198 -6.22 -9.40 -2.61
C SER A 198 -6.65 -7.93 -2.67
N VAL A 199 -7.30 -7.43 -1.62
CA VAL A 199 -7.66 -6.01 -1.51
C VAL A 199 -6.39 -5.14 -1.50
N TRP A 200 -5.46 -5.43 -0.58
CA TRP A 200 -4.25 -4.62 -0.40
C TRP A 200 -3.32 -4.67 -1.62
N LEU A 201 -3.17 -5.83 -2.26
CA LEU A 201 -2.41 -5.92 -3.51
C LEU A 201 -3.07 -5.17 -4.67
N GLY A 202 -4.41 -5.18 -4.76
CA GLY A 202 -5.14 -4.42 -5.76
C GLY A 202 -4.89 -2.91 -5.60
N LEU A 203 -4.99 -2.41 -4.37
CA LEU A 203 -4.70 -1.01 -4.05
C LEU A 203 -3.24 -0.64 -4.35
N GLN A 204 -2.28 -1.47 -3.95
CA GLN A 204 -0.87 -1.20 -4.21
C GLN A 204 -0.55 -1.15 -5.71
N LEU A 205 -1.10 -2.07 -6.52
CA LEU A 205 -0.95 -2.05 -7.98
C LEU A 205 -1.49 -0.76 -8.59
N HIS A 206 -2.63 -0.28 -8.09
CA HIS A 206 -3.22 0.97 -8.55
C HIS A 206 -2.28 2.15 -8.25
N ASP A 207 -1.85 2.27 -7.00
CA ASP A 207 -0.99 3.37 -6.54
C ASP A 207 0.35 3.37 -7.32
N ASP A 208 1.01 2.22 -7.45
CA ASP A 208 2.27 2.09 -8.19
C ASP A 208 2.11 2.37 -9.69
N VAL A 209 0.90 2.24 -10.26
CA VAL A 209 0.61 2.66 -11.65
C VAL A 209 0.37 4.16 -11.73
N MET A 210 -0.30 4.76 -10.77
CA MET A 210 -0.63 6.19 -10.82
C MET A 210 0.59 7.06 -10.51
N ASP A 211 1.44 6.64 -9.58
CA ASP A 211 2.49 7.46 -8.98
C ASP A 211 3.90 7.15 -9.50
N TRP A 212 4.07 6.19 -10.43
CA TRP A 212 5.41 5.69 -10.81
C TRP A 212 6.40 6.76 -11.26
N GLN A 213 5.94 7.86 -11.87
CA GLN A 213 6.85 8.94 -12.29
C GLN A 213 7.43 9.68 -11.09
N ASP A 214 6.57 9.98 -10.13
CA ASP A 214 6.96 10.67 -8.90
C ASP A 214 7.81 9.73 -8.04
N ASP A 215 7.46 8.45 -7.95
CA ASP A 215 8.26 7.43 -7.26
C ASP A 215 9.64 7.25 -7.88
N TYR A 216 9.71 7.24 -9.22
CA TYR A 216 10.99 7.12 -9.90
C TYR A 216 11.90 8.33 -9.64
N GLN A 217 11.35 9.55 -9.66
CA GLN A 217 12.08 10.76 -9.27
C GLN A 217 12.52 10.71 -7.80
N ARG A 218 11.77 10.00 -6.98
CA ARG A 218 11.99 9.72 -5.56
C ARG A 218 12.93 8.53 -5.29
N GLY A 219 13.60 7.97 -6.29
CA GLY A 219 14.66 6.98 -6.08
C GLY A 219 14.33 5.57 -6.55
N GLY A 220 13.14 5.34 -7.11
CA GLY A 220 12.84 4.14 -7.87
C GLY A 220 11.35 3.83 -7.92
N ALA A 221 10.92 3.14 -8.98
CA ALA A 221 9.53 2.77 -9.17
C ALA A 221 9.41 1.33 -9.66
N TRP A 222 8.42 0.61 -9.14
CA TRP A 222 8.14 -0.76 -9.55
C TRP A 222 7.86 -0.87 -11.05
N ALA A 223 7.12 0.07 -11.63
CA ALA A 223 6.85 0.09 -13.07
C ALA A 223 8.16 0.11 -13.90
N VAL A 224 9.19 0.82 -13.44
CA VAL A 224 10.49 0.91 -14.14
C VAL A 224 11.26 -0.40 -14.03
N VAL A 225 11.32 -1.00 -12.84
CA VAL A 225 12.01 -2.29 -12.63
C VAL A 225 11.33 -3.40 -13.42
N LEU A 226 10.01 -3.48 -13.36
CA LEU A 226 9.22 -4.49 -14.07
C LEU A 226 9.30 -4.30 -15.59
N ALA A 227 9.27 -3.06 -16.10
CA ALA A 227 9.47 -2.78 -17.53
C ALA A 227 10.86 -3.24 -18.01
N SER A 228 11.90 -3.00 -17.20
CA SER A 228 13.27 -3.40 -17.51
C SER A 228 13.40 -4.92 -17.58
N GLU A 229 12.76 -5.64 -16.67
CA GLU A 229 12.71 -7.11 -16.67
C GLU A 229 11.96 -7.65 -17.90
N LEU A 230 10.78 -7.09 -18.24
CA LEU A 230 10.02 -7.49 -19.42
C LEU A 230 10.81 -7.30 -20.71
N ARG A 231 11.50 -6.15 -20.84
CA ARG A 231 12.37 -5.85 -21.97
C ARG A 231 13.56 -6.81 -22.03
N SER A 232 14.19 -7.11 -20.90
CA SER A 232 15.32 -8.04 -20.83
C SER A 232 14.92 -9.46 -21.26
N ARG A 233 13.71 -9.92 -20.90
CA ARG A 233 13.17 -11.20 -21.38
C ARG A 233 12.88 -11.21 -22.87
N ALA A 234 12.34 -10.12 -23.41
CA ALA A 234 12.06 -10.01 -24.85
C ALA A 234 13.35 -10.00 -25.70
N HIS A 235 14.46 -9.48 -25.17
CA HIS A 235 15.77 -9.51 -25.84
C HIS A 235 16.61 -10.76 -25.51
N GLY A 236 16.27 -11.49 -24.45
CA GLY A 236 16.99 -12.67 -23.95
C GLY A 236 16.37 -14.01 -24.34
N GLU A 237 15.36 -14.06 -25.22
CA GLU A 237 15.02 -15.29 -25.93
C GLU A 237 15.92 -15.43 -27.16
N PRO A 238 17.00 -16.25 -27.12
CA PRO A 238 17.64 -16.67 -28.34
C PRO A 238 16.59 -17.39 -29.19
N ARG A 239 16.53 -17.04 -30.48
CA ARG A 239 15.82 -17.84 -31.49
C ARG A 239 16.22 -19.29 -31.26
N ALA A 240 15.28 -20.22 -31.42
CA ALA A 240 15.53 -21.65 -31.16
C ALA A 240 16.81 -22.18 -31.84
N GLU A 241 17.25 -21.53 -32.93
CA GLU A 241 18.46 -21.82 -33.69
C GLU A 241 19.80 -21.45 -32.99
N GLU A 242 19.82 -20.54 -32.01
CA GLU A 242 21.04 -20.15 -31.26
C GLU A 242 21.28 -21.03 -30.02
N ARG A 243 20.24 -21.65 -29.46
CA ARG A 243 20.33 -22.53 -28.27
C ARG A 243 21.12 -23.81 -28.53
N ASP A 244 21.17 -24.27 -29.78
CA ASP A 244 21.94 -25.45 -30.18
C ASP A 244 23.43 -25.14 -30.40
N ARG A 245 23.81 -23.87 -30.57
CA ARG A 245 25.23 -23.46 -30.77
C ARG A 245 25.94 -23.12 -29.47
N GLU A 246 25.25 -22.52 -28.49
CA GLU A 246 25.86 -22.14 -27.20
C GLU A 246 26.09 -23.33 -26.26
N ARG A 247 25.30 -24.41 -26.37
CA ARG A 247 25.49 -25.63 -25.55
C ARG A 247 26.80 -26.38 -25.81
N ALA A 248 27.49 -26.08 -26.90
CA ALA A 248 28.75 -26.73 -27.25
C ALA A 248 30.00 -26.02 -26.70
N SER A 249 29.87 -24.85 -26.06
CA SER A 249 30.97 -23.88 -26.04
C SER A 249 31.47 -23.37 -24.68
N GLU A 250 30.88 -23.70 -23.51
CA GLU A 250 31.35 -23.08 -22.26
C GLU A 250 31.61 -24.03 -21.06
N PRO A 251 32.78 -23.88 -20.38
CA PRO A 251 33.15 -24.62 -19.16
C PRO A 251 32.76 -23.85 -17.86
N PRO A 252 32.76 -24.51 -16.69
CA PRO A 252 32.08 -24.02 -15.49
C PRO A 252 32.90 -22.96 -14.75
N ARG A 253 32.23 -21.92 -14.21
CA ARG A 253 32.88 -20.95 -13.31
C ARG A 253 32.12 -20.70 -12.01
N HIS A 254 32.95 -20.55 -10.98
CA HIS A 254 32.70 -20.47 -9.54
C HIS A 254 32.01 -19.19 -9.07
N ARG A 255 31.27 -19.36 -7.96
CA ARG A 255 30.82 -18.30 -7.02
C ARG A 255 32.00 -17.47 -6.49
N GLY A 256 31.83 -16.16 -6.44
CA GLY A 256 32.65 -15.23 -5.68
C GLY A 256 31.78 -14.16 -5.00
N ALA A 257 31.96 -14.02 -3.69
CA ALA A 257 31.32 -13.04 -2.82
C ALA A 257 32.07 -11.69 -2.83
N VAL A 258 31.35 -10.57 -2.67
CA VAL A 258 31.89 -9.23 -2.34
C VAL A 258 30.79 -8.52 -1.54
N ALA A 259 30.88 -8.41 -0.20
CA ALA A 259 31.58 -7.40 0.62
C ALA A 259 30.98 -5.98 0.53
N TYR A 260 30.24 -5.60 1.58
CA TYR A 260 29.66 -4.28 1.83
C TYR A 260 30.74 -3.23 2.19
N GLY A 261 30.51 -1.97 1.78
CA GLY A 261 31.28 -0.75 2.13
C GLY A 261 30.41 0.51 1.94
N PRO A 262 30.79 1.67 2.49
CA PRO A 262 29.94 2.42 3.42
C PRO A 262 28.90 3.38 2.82
N LEU A 263 27.84 3.50 3.63
CA LEU A 263 26.69 4.39 3.59
C LEU A 263 26.98 5.82 3.08
N GLY A 264 26.45 6.12 1.90
CA GLY A 264 26.06 7.47 1.49
C GLY A 264 24.57 7.46 1.22
N THR A 265 23.79 8.21 2.01
CA THR A 265 22.33 8.32 1.89
C THR A 265 21.90 9.15 0.67
N PRO A 266 20.95 8.66 -0.13
CA PRO A 266 19.87 9.49 -0.67
C PRO A 266 18.47 8.84 -0.50
N PRO A 267 17.39 9.59 -0.74
CA PRO A 267 16.01 9.30 -0.30
C PRO A 267 15.21 8.66 -1.47
N TRP A 268 14.07 7.96 -1.40
CA TRP A 268 12.77 8.13 -0.72
C TRP A 268 11.87 6.87 -0.96
N GLY A 269 10.58 6.87 -0.55
CA GLY A 269 9.53 5.97 -1.09
C GLY A 269 8.13 5.90 -0.42
N ILE A 270 7.17 6.69 -0.95
CA ILE A 270 5.69 6.48 -1.11
C ILE A 270 4.69 7.17 -0.14
N ALA A 271 4.06 8.24 -0.64
CA ALA A 271 2.62 8.38 -0.88
C ALA A 271 2.38 9.78 -1.47
N ALA A 272 2.00 9.84 -2.75
CA ALA A 272 1.69 11.10 -3.40
C ALA A 272 0.39 11.71 -2.82
N THR A 273 0.51 12.94 -2.36
CA THR A 273 -0.60 13.86 -2.10
C THR A 273 -0.25 15.21 -2.73
N PRO A 274 -1.26 16.04 -3.04
CA PRO A 274 -1.09 17.17 -3.95
C PRO A 274 -0.12 18.20 -3.37
N ARG A 275 0.67 18.80 -4.26
CA ARG A 275 1.56 19.93 -3.97
C ARG A 275 0.97 20.89 -2.93
N ALA A 276 1.67 21.08 -1.82
CA ALA A 276 1.60 22.35 -1.10
C ALA A 276 2.11 23.45 -2.03
N GLN A 277 1.40 24.59 -2.07
CA GLN A 277 1.74 25.74 -2.91
C GLN A 277 3.16 26.23 -2.62
N GLY A 278 4.08 25.93 -3.54
CA GLY A 278 5.43 26.46 -3.60
C GLY A 278 5.74 26.83 -5.05
N GLU A 279 6.47 27.93 -5.22
CA GLU A 279 6.74 28.66 -6.49
C GLU A 279 6.97 27.78 -7.73
N PRO A 280 6.59 28.29 -8.94
CA PRO A 280 6.75 27.55 -10.18
C PRO A 280 8.23 27.20 -10.41
N PRO A 281 8.56 25.94 -10.72
CA PRO A 281 9.93 25.56 -11.01
C PRO A 281 10.42 26.25 -12.28
N THR A 282 11.63 26.80 -12.21
CA THR A 282 12.37 27.37 -13.33
C THR A 282 12.57 26.32 -14.44
N PRO A 283 12.32 26.67 -15.72
CA PRO A 283 12.29 25.73 -16.82
C PRO A 283 13.68 25.56 -17.45
N ASP A 284 14.60 24.82 -16.83
CA ASP A 284 15.87 24.49 -17.47
C ASP A 284 16.43 23.12 -17.03
N ALA A 285 15.91 22.05 -17.65
CA ALA A 285 16.64 20.81 -17.99
C ALA A 285 15.76 19.88 -18.85
N PRO A 286 16.04 19.70 -20.15
CA PRO A 286 15.38 18.65 -20.96
C PRO A 286 15.91 17.25 -20.59
N SER A 287 15.22 16.63 -19.61
CA SER A 287 14.77 15.23 -19.56
C SER A 287 15.76 14.04 -19.60
N SER A 288 16.28 13.68 -18.42
CA SER A 288 16.73 12.31 -18.12
C SER A 288 15.57 11.30 -17.99
N LEU A 289 14.33 11.77 -17.88
CA LEU A 289 13.13 10.94 -17.69
C LEU A 289 12.52 10.42 -18.99
N LEU A 290 12.75 11.08 -20.14
CA LEU A 290 12.15 10.71 -21.41
C LEU A 290 12.50 9.28 -21.85
N PRO A 291 13.76 8.81 -21.74
CA PRO A 291 14.11 7.43 -22.07
C PRO A 291 13.41 6.40 -21.17
N VAL A 292 13.34 6.67 -19.87
CA VAL A 292 12.69 5.79 -18.88
C VAL A 292 11.18 5.75 -19.10
N ARG A 293 10.57 6.91 -19.33
CA ARG A 293 9.15 7.02 -19.63
C ARG A 293 8.80 6.27 -20.89
N ARG A 294 9.57 6.44 -21.96
CA ARG A 294 9.38 5.66 -23.19
C ARG A 294 9.45 4.16 -22.90
N MET A 295 10.46 3.72 -22.14
CA MET A 295 10.59 2.30 -21.77
C MET A 295 9.37 1.77 -21.02
N VAL A 296 8.90 2.46 -19.99
CA VAL A 296 7.73 2.04 -19.22
C VAL A 296 6.50 1.95 -20.11
N LEU A 297 6.23 3.00 -20.91
CA LEU A 297 5.04 3.05 -21.77
C LEU A 297 5.06 2.00 -22.89
N GLU A 298 6.22 1.76 -23.52
CA GLU A 298 6.36 0.76 -24.60
C GLU A 298 6.36 -0.68 -24.10
N SER A 299 6.72 -0.92 -22.83
CA SER A 299 6.81 -2.28 -22.28
C SER A 299 5.46 -2.97 -22.04
N GLY A 300 4.36 -2.21 -22.02
CA GLY A 300 3.05 -2.71 -21.61
C GLY A 300 2.93 -3.03 -20.11
N VAL A 301 3.92 -2.68 -19.30
CA VAL A 301 3.95 -3.02 -17.86
C VAL A 301 2.77 -2.42 -17.10
N LEU A 302 2.36 -1.19 -17.43
CA LEU A 302 1.27 -0.49 -16.73
C LEU A 302 -0.07 -1.21 -16.98
N ALA A 303 -0.34 -1.60 -18.22
CA ALA A 303 -1.50 -2.42 -18.56
C ALA A 303 -1.47 -3.78 -17.85
N ALA A 304 -0.29 -4.43 -17.75
CA ALA A 304 -0.13 -5.69 -17.03
C ALA A 304 -0.36 -5.55 -15.52
N MET A 305 0.07 -4.43 -14.91
CA MET A 305 -0.18 -4.11 -13.51
C MET A 305 -1.67 -3.86 -13.26
N LEU A 306 -2.36 -3.08 -14.11
CA LEU A 306 -3.80 -2.84 -14.02
C LEU A 306 -4.63 -4.12 -14.23
N ASP A 307 -4.19 -5.03 -15.10
CA ASP A 307 -4.82 -6.36 -15.21
C ASP A 307 -4.55 -7.24 -13.97
N GLY A 308 -3.40 -7.05 -13.32
CA GLY A 308 -3.11 -7.57 -11.99
C GLY A 308 -4.07 -7.06 -10.92
N GLU A 309 -4.28 -5.74 -10.88
CA GLU A 309 -5.25 -5.07 -10.01
C GLU A 309 -6.66 -5.65 -10.20
N ARG A 310 -7.11 -5.78 -11.45
CA ARG A 310 -8.39 -6.40 -11.79
C ARG A 310 -8.51 -7.83 -11.26
N ARG A 311 -7.49 -8.67 -11.45
CA ARG A 311 -7.48 -10.04 -10.93
C ARG A 311 -7.55 -10.08 -9.40
N CYS A 312 -6.84 -9.19 -8.73
CA CYS A 312 -6.88 -9.01 -7.29
C CYS A 312 -8.31 -8.69 -6.82
N PHE A 313 -8.96 -7.67 -7.40
CA PHE A 313 -10.33 -7.31 -7.00
C PHE A 313 -11.38 -8.37 -7.35
N ARG A 314 -11.23 -9.07 -8.48
CA ARG A 314 -12.05 -10.25 -8.78
C ARG A 314 -11.94 -11.31 -7.69
N ALA A 315 -10.71 -11.59 -7.25
CA ALA A 315 -10.44 -12.58 -6.24
C ALA A 315 -10.95 -12.12 -4.85
N ALA A 316 -10.85 -10.82 -4.55
CA ALA A 316 -11.44 -10.21 -3.36
C ALA A 316 -12.97 -10.37 -3.38
N ARG A 317 -13.66 -9.97 -4.46
CA ARG A 317 -15.10 -10.11 -4.63
C ARG A 317 -15.59 -11.53 -4.38
N ARG A 318 -14.94 -12.53 -5.00
CA ARG A 318 -15.29 -13.95 -4.83
C ARG A 318 -15.14 -14.41 -3.38
N ARG A 319 -14.07 -14.02 -2.70
CA ARG A 319 -13.84 -14.40 -1.29
C ARG A 319 -14.79 -13.68 -0.33
N ALA A 320 -15.05 -12.40 -0.56
CA ALA A 320 -16.05 -11.64 0.20
C ALA A 320 -17.44 -12.27 0.06
N ALA A 321 -17.83 -12.70 -1.14
CA ALA A 321 -19.09 -13.42 -1.36
C ALA A 321 -19.16 -14.75 -0.60
N VAL A 322 -18.08 -15.55 -0.61
CA VAL A 322 -17.99 -16.80 0.18
C VAL A 322 -18.12 -16.55 1.68
N LEU A 323 -17.56 -15.44 2.18
CA LEU A 323 -17.64 -15.07 3.58
C LEU A 323 -18.99 -14.46 3.99
N GLY A 324 -19.81 -14.05 3.02
CA GLY A 324 -21.07 -13.34 3.26
C GLY A 324 -20.92 -11.82 3.42
N ALA A 325 -19.74 -11.25 3.15
CA ALA A 325 -19.47 -9.82 3.19
C ALA A 325 -19.95 -9.13 1.89
N ARG A 326 -21.26 -8.90 1.78
CA ARG A 326 -21.93 -8.40 0.58
C ARG A 326 -21.49 -6.99 0.18
N ARG A 327 -21.33 -6.07 1.11
CA ARG A 327 -20.86 -4.70 0.83
C ARG A 327 -19.44 -4.72 0.28
N VAL A 328 -18.55 -5.49 0.92
CA VAL A 328 -17.17 -5.67 0.44
C VAL A 328 -17.14 -6.33 -0.95
N ALA A 329 -18.01 -7.31 -1.20
CA ALA A 329 -18.12 -7.94 -2.51
C ALA A 329 -18.56 -6.95 -3.61
N ALA A 330 -19.59 -6.14 -3.34
CA ALA A 330 -20.08 -5.12 -4.28
C ALA A 330 -19.05 -4.01 -4.52
N TRP A 331 -18.37 -3.55 -3.47
CA TRP A 331 -17.26 -2.60 -3.60
C TRP A 331 -16.14 -3.15 -4.47
N ALA A 332 -15.72 -4.40 -4.23
CA ALA A 332 -14.68 -5.06 -5.02
C ALA A 332 -15.11 -5.29 -6.48
N GLU A 333 -16.41 -5.46 -6.76
CA GLU A 333 -16.95 -5.52 -8.13
C GLU A 333 -16.78 -4.20 -8.87
N GLY A 334 -17.12 -3.07 -8.21
CA GLY A 334 -16.90 -1.75 -8.77
C GLY A 334 -15.43 -1.49 -9.10
N ARG A 335 -14.52 -1.88 -8.18
CA ARG A 335 -13.07 -1.80 -8.39
C ARG A 335 -12.58 -2.71 -9.51
N GLU A 336 -13.08 -3.94 -9.60
CA GLU A 336 -12.79 -4.87 -10.71
C GLU A 336 -13.15 -4.24 -12.07
N GLY A 337 -14.35 -3.64 -12.18
CA GLY A 337 -14.81 -2.98 -13.40
C GLY A 337 -13.97 -1.76 -13.77
N GLN A 338 -13.63 -0.91 -12.79
CA GLN A 338 -12.77 0.24 -12.99
C GLN A 338 -11.37 -0.17 -13.49
N ALA A 339 -10.73 -1.14 -12.82
CA ALA A 339 -9.42 -1.63 -13.20
C ALA A 339 -9.43 -2.28 -14.60
N GLN A 340 -10.51 -2.97 -14.97
CA GLN A 340 -10.68 -3.51 -16.32
C GLN A 340 -10.70 -2.41 -17.39
N GLU A 341 -11.46 -1.34 -17.16
CA GLU A 341 -11.56 -0.25 -18.11
C GLU A 341 -10.24 0.53 -18.21
N LEU A 342 -9.58 0.79 -17.09
CA LEU A 342 -8.26 1.41 -17.08
C LEU A 342 -7.23 0.54 -17.82
N ALA A 343 -7.19 -0.77 -17.58
CA ALA A 343 -6.27 -1.67 -18.27
C ALA A 343 -6.50 -1.67 -19.79
N ARG A 344 -7.76 -1.65 -20.23
CA ARG A 344 -8.13 -1.56 -21.65
C ARG A 344 -7.63 -0.26 -22.28
N CYS A 345 -7.96 0.88 -21.67
CA CYS A 345 -7.54 2.19 -22.15
C CYS A 345 -6.01 2.37 -22.12
N GLU A 346 -5.34 1.83 -21.11
CA GLU A 346 -3.88 1.85 -21.01
C GLU A 346 -3.21 1.00 -22.10
N ALA A 347 -3.80 -0.14 -22.47
CA ALA A 347 -3.32 -0.98 -23.57
C ALA A 347 -3.55 -0.32 -24.94
N GLU A 348 -4.68 0.37 -25.13
CA GLU A 348 -5.00 1.10 -26.37
C GLU A 348 -4.18 2.40 -26.51
N SER A 349 -3.87 3.05 -25.39
CA SER A 349 -3.18 4.34 -25.36
C SER A 349 -2.20 4.41 -24.17
N PRO A 350 -0.95 3.94 -24.32
CA PRO A 350 0.02 3.95 -23.23
C PRO A 350 0.15 5.29 -22.51
N GLY A 351 0.13 5.24 -21.18
CA GLY A 351 0.14 6.37 -20.26
C GLY A 351 -1.23 7.03 -20.08
N PHE A 352 -2.31 6.40 -20.52
CA PHE A 352 -3.68 6.89 -20.32
C PHE A 352 -3.99 7.05 -18.83
N ALA A 353 -3.68 6.04 -18.01
CA ALA A 353 -3.96 6.04 -16.58
C ALA A 353 -3.32 7.25 -15.88
N ASN A 354 -2.03 7.51 -16.12
CA ASN A 354 -1.35 8.67 -15.55
C ASN A 354 -1.94 10.00 -16.02
N ARG A 355 -2.31 10.12 -17.30
CA ARG A 355 -2.93 11.35 -17.83
C ARG A 355 -4.32 11.59 -17.21
N ALA A 356 -5.14 10.56 -17.11
CA ALA A 356 -6.46 10.63 -16.49
C ALA A 356 -6.36 11.01 -15.01
N HIS A 357 -5.40 10.41 -14.29
CA HIS A 357 -5.11 10.75 -12.89
C HIS A 357 -4.70 12.21 -12.72
N ALA A 358 -3.74 12.70 -13.53
CA ALA A 358 -3.28 14.09 -13.49
C ALA A 358 -4.40 15.09 -13.79
N LEU A 359 -5.27 14.79 -14.75
CA LEU A 359 -6.43 15.62 -15.07
C LEU A 359 -7.44 15.70 -13.92
N ASN A 360 -7.70 14.58 -13.25
CA ASN A 360 -8.59 14.56 -12.08
C ASN A 360 -8.01 15.36 -10.91
N ALA A 361 -6.70 15.20 -10.63
CA ALA A 361 -6.01 15.99 -9.62
C ALA A 361 -6.06 17.49 -9.92
N TRP A 362 -5.83 17.89 -11.17
CA TRP A 362 -5.96 19.27 -11.62
C TRP A 362 -7.39 19.80 -11.48
N ALA A 363 -8.39 19.04 -11.92
CA ALA A 363 -9.80 19.44 -11.81
C ALA A 363 -10.21 19.66 -10.35
N LYS A 364 -9.77 18.78 -9.43
CA LYS A 364 -10.00 18.97 -7.99
C LYS A 364 -9.31 20.22 -7.44
N ALA A 365 -8.10 20.53 -7.90
CA ALA A 365 -7.35 21.71 -7.45
C ALA A 365 -7.92 23.04 -7.97
N VAL A 366 -8.58 23.04 -9.13
CA VAL A 366 -9.16 24.25 -9.74
C VAL A 366 -10.62 24.50 -9.30
N LEU A 367 -11.32 23.44 -8.89
CA LEU A 367 -12.74 23.50 -8.51
C LEU A 367 -12.98 23.52 -6.98
N ALA A 368 -11.95 23.31 -6.17
CA ALA A 368 -11.96 23.48 -4.72
C ALA A 368 -11.59 24.93 -4.35
#